data_AF-A0A956JDY7-F1
#
_entry.id   AF-A0A956JDY7-F1
#
_cell.length_a   1.000
_cell.length_b   1.000
_cell.length_c   1.000
_cell.angle_alpha   90.00
_cell.angle_beta   90.00
_cell.angle_gamma   90.00
#
_symmetry.space_group_name_H-M   'P 1'
#
loop_
_entity.id
_entity.type
_entity.pdbx_description
1 polymer ?
#
loop_
_entity_poly.entity_id
_entity_poly.type
_entity_poly.pdbx_seq_one_letter_code
_entity_poly.pdbx_strand_id
1 'polypeptide(L)'
;MTTSLLPRSLPIRLMGSPTVAATVSLLALGCAPGDQGDDLDELDHARTVEIVDDSGCAPLIAGTSEVGSVCVTIDDAVDTSAQCGVGMAGVLSVQYTAASGWTIEQTALALGETLSDIPTGATGLPDTKSFPYGGTSAAGTTTATYQVPLCTVGLDAADAACDPVEAHVAAQAVARRSGSFLSTATAWAAGTFFVAGSRPSYFTRTLECAPTCPEGALLPAPWCEWSVYNPQDVALSVEGDALVLEPTNTGAGWYMAERGTQVHQPATGSFAITTLVSVTSLSGGSAFPGDPYRVAGLMIRSPEETVVDTVHMGIGNMGTGGLVVTSKSTHDSLSTIHNQPWSGDLAEMRLCRANDEVVSLIRTPGNPWQVVDQRARPDLPPTVAVGPVAYGWHDTTPDLRASYVGLTIEPVETLVDCLSD
;
A
#
# COMPACT_ATOMS: atom_id res chain seq x y z
N MET A 1 56.28 -51.67 -20.83
CA MET A 1 56.93 -51.16 -19.59
C MET A 1 56.25 -49.86 -19.21
N THR A 2 56.14 -49.60 -17.90
CA THR A 2 55.60 -48.42 -17.20
C THR A 2 54.08 -48.18 -17.19
N THR A 3 53.48 -48.79 -16.17
CA THR A 3 52.30 -48.42 -15.35
C THR A 3 52.47 -47.08 -14.61
N SER A 4 51.36 -46.36 -14.33
CA SER A 4 51.13 -45.47 -13.15
C SER A 4 49.89 -44.58 -13.39
N LEU A 5 48.99 -44.17 -12.48
CA LEU A 5 48.49 -44.53 -11.14
C LEU A 5 47.24 -43.65 -10.94
N LEU A 6 46.13 -44.19 -10.41
CA LEU A 6 44.97 -43.46 -9.87
C LEU A 6 45.16 -43.26 -8.35
N PRO A 7 44.66 -42.17 -7.72
CA PRO A 7 44.54 -42.08 -6.27
C PRO A 7 43.17 -42.56 -5.74
N ARG A 8 43.26 -43.15 -4.55
CA ARG A 8 42.25 -43.86 -3.76
C ARG A 8 41.47 -42.96 -2.80
N SER A 9 40.28 -43.47 -2.47
CA SER A 9 39.38 -43.23 -1.34
C SER A 9 40.02 -43.31 0.07
N LEU A 10 39.50 -42.50 0.99
CA LEU A 10 39.76 -42.48 2.44
C LEU A 10 38.80 -43.41 3.23
N PRO A 11 39.24 -44.03 4.34
CA PRO A 11 38.35 -44.73 5.27
C PRO A 11 38.07 -43.94 6.58
N ILE A 12 36.85 -44.13 7.09
CA ILE A 12 36.31 -43.67 8.38
C ILE A 12 36.88 -44.53 9.52
N ARG A 13 37.18 -43.89 10.66
CA ARG A 13 37.68 -44.54 11.89
C ARG A 13 36.76 -44.22 13.07
N LEU A 14 36.24 -45.26 13.72
CA LEU A 14 35.49 -45.26 14.99
C LEU A 14 36.43 -45.57 16.16
N MET A 15 36.21 -44.93 17.32
CA MET A 15 36.59 -45.31 18.72
C MET A 15 36.22 -44.10 19.62
N GLY A 16 35.61 -44.17 20.81
CA GLY A 16 35.17 -45.26 21.67
C GLY A 16 34.46 -44.72 22.94
N SER A 17 33.78 -45.61 23.67
CA SER A 17 33.28 -45.51 25.07
C SER A 17 34.44 -45.40 26.10
N PRO A 18 34.27 -45.16 27.44
CA PRO A 18 33.13 -45.52 28.34
C PRO A 18 32.79 -44.44 29.41
N THR A 19 31.75 -44.56 30.26
CA THR A 19 31.75 -45.30 31.55
C THR A 19 30.37 -45.23 32.20
N VAL A 20 29.98 -46.33 32.86
CA VAL A 20 28.70 -46.58 33.56
C VAL A 20 28.81 -46.20 35.05
N ALA A 21 27.77 -45.59 35.60
CA ALA A 21 27.43 -45.66 37.02
C ALA A 21 25.90 -45.73 37.16
N ALA A 22 25.44 -46.75 37.89
CA ALA A 22 24.04 -47.04 38.13
C ALA A 22 23.62 -46.55 39.51
N THR A 23 22.43 -45.96 39.62
CA THR A 23 21.67 -45.91 40.88
C THR A 23 20.18 -46.03 40.59
N VAL A 24 19.51 -46.73 41.50
CA VAL A 24 18.21 -47.38 41.40
C VAL A 24 17.11 -46.51 42.03
N SER A 25 15.89 -46.67 41.51
CA SER A 25 14.57 -46.69 42.19
C SER A 25 13.54 -45.59 41.93
N LEU A 26 12.29 -46.12 41.95
CA LEU A 26 10.98 -45.55 42.28
C LEU A 26 10.08 -45.06 41.13
N LEU A 27 9.23 -46.01 40.72
CA LEU A 27 7.89 -45.79 40.16
C LEU A 27 7.09 -44.83 41.05
N ALA A 28 6.74 -43.67 40.52
CA ALA A 28 5.67 -42.82 41.02
C ALA A 28 4.71 -42.53 39.86
N LEU A 29 3.47 -43.00 39.99
CA LEU A 29 2.32 -42.52 39.25
C LEU A 29 2.11 -41.05 39.62
N GLY A 30 2.54 -40.15 38.74
CA GLY A 30 2.33 -38.71 38.84
C GLY A 30 1.20 -38.29 37.90
N CYS A 31 0.21 -37.60 38.45
CA CYS A 31 -0.91 -36.98 37.75
C CYS A 31 -0.44 -36.11 36.57
N ALA A 32 -1.18 -36.17 35.45
CA ALA A 32 -0.99 -35.28 34.32
C ALA A 32 -1.13 -33.81 34.77
N PRO A 33 -0.10 -32.96 34.61
CA PRO A 33 -0.28 -31.52 34.62
C PRO A 33 -1.02 -31.12 33.34
N GLY A 34 -1.99 -30.24 33.52
CA GLY A 34 -2.89 -29.80 32.47
C GLY A 34 -2.19 -29.23 31.25
N ASP A 35 -2.78 -29.57 30.12
CA ASP A 35 -2.83 -28.81 28.89
C ASP A 35 -3.24 -27.36 29.23
N GLN A 36 -2.23 -26.51 29.47
CA GLN A 36 -2.38 -25.07 29.66
C GLN A 36 -1.51 -24.36 28.65
N GLY A 37 -2.15 -23.90 27.57
CA GLY A 37 -1.87 -22.60 26.97
C GLY A 37 -0.67 -22.53 26.04
N ASP A 38 -0.78 -23.12 24.85
CA ASP A 38 0.07 -22.80 23.71
C ASP A 38 -0.59 -21.76 22.76
N ASP A 39 -1.69 -21.11 23.18
CA ASP A 39 -2.38 -20.05 22.41
C ASP A 39 -1.67 -18.67 22.50
N LEU A 40 -0.36 -18.64 22.76
CA LEU A 40 0.41 -17.38 22.79
C LEU A 40 0.95 -16.97 21.41
N ASP A 41 0.76 -17.80 20.39
CA ASP A 41 1.18 -17.50 19.02
C ASP A 41 0.13 -16.65 18.24
N GLU A 42 -1.00 -16.30 18.84
CA GLU A 42 -2.08 -15.50 18.20
C GLU A 42 -2.01 -13.98 18.50
N LEU A 43 -0.96 -13.50 19.18
CA LEU A 43 -0.83 -12.09 19.57
C LEU A 43 -0.03 -11.22 18.58
N ASP A 44 0.42 -11.75 17.44
CA ASP A 44 1.57 -11.16 16.72
C ASP A 44 1.25 -10.31 15.48
N HIS A 45 0.02 -9.79 15.36
CA HIS A 45 -0.33 -8.89 14.26
C HIS A 45 -0.87 -7.56 14.77
N ALA A 46 -0.01 -6.78 15.44
CA ALA A 46 -0.27 -5.35 15.61
C ALA A 46 -0.50 -4.74 14.22
N ARG A 47 -1.68 -4.15 14.01
CA ARG A 47 -2.03 -3.54 12.72
C ARG A 47 -1.12 -2.34 12.47
N THR A 48 -0.68 -2.17 11.22
CA THR A 48 0.00 -0.94 10.77
C THR A 48 -1.01 0.19 10.74
N VAL A 49 -0.67 1.35 11.28
CA VAL A 49 -1.53 2.55 11.25
C VAL A 49 -0.92 3.57 10.29
N GLU A 50 -1.75 4.20 9.48
CA GLU A 50 -1.34 5.23 8.54
C GLU A 50 -2.09 6.55 8.75
N ILE A 51 -1.48 7.64 8.27
CA ILE A 51 -2.09 8.97 8.22
C ILE A 51 -2.69 9.12 6.82
N VAL A 52 -4.01 9.31 6.74
CA VAL A 52 -4.75 9.27 5.47
C VAL A 52 -4.83 10.64 4.77
N ASP A 53 -4.45 11.73 5.46
CA ASP A 53 -4.48 13.07 4.86
C ASP A 53 -3.19 13.48 4.12
N ASP A 54 -3.34 14.17 2.98
CA ASP A 54 -2.26 14.51 2.04
C ASP A 54 -1.18 15.48 2.57
N SER A 55 -1.27 15.94 3.84
CA SER A 55 -0.35 16.94 4.38
C SER A 55 0.24 16.52 5.73
N GLY A 56 1.45 15.94 5.72
CA GLY A 56 2.13 15.54 6.96
C GLY A 56 2.52 16.70 7.91
N CYS A 57 2.54 17.95 7.45
CA CYS A 57 3.04 19.10 8.22
C CYS A 57 2.12 20.32 8.24
N ALA A 58 2.00 20.96 9.41
CA ALA A 58 1.36 22.25 9.61
C ALA A 58 2.41 23.36 9.83
N PRO A 59 2.32 24.52 9.16
CA PRO A 59 3.19 25.67 9.42
C PRO A 59 3.07 26.17 10.86
N LEU A 60 4.18 26.57 11.47
CA LEU A 60 4.20 27.16 12.81
C LEU A 60 4.22 28.69 12.70
N ILE A 61 3.13 29.36 13.11
CA ILE A 61 2.87 30.78 12.81
C ILE A 61 2.99 31.66 14.06
N ALA A 62 3.85 32.68 14.00
CA ALA A 62 3.98 33.73 15.01
C ALA A 62 3.53 35.08 14.43
N GLY A 63 2.32 35.52 14.79
CA GLY A 63 1.73 36.71 14.18
C GLY A 63 1.41 36.46 12.71
N THR A 64 2.18 37.06 11.80
CA THR A 64 2.06 36.84 10.34
C THR A 64 3.30 36.17 9.74
N SER A 65 4.24 35.74 10.58
CA SER A 65 5.49 35.11 10.13
C SER A 65 5.45 33.62 10.39
N GLU A 66 5.85 32.83 9.40
CA GLU A 66 6.18 31.43 9.59
C GLU A 66 7.56 31.32 10.26
N VAL A 67 7.61 30.61 11.38
CA VAL A 67 8.84 30.43 12.18
C VAL A 67 9.31 28.98 12.18
N GLY A 68 8.58 28.09 11.52
CA GLY A 68 8.86 26.66 11.45
C GLY A 68 7.67 25.85 10.95
N SER A 69 7.70 24.54 11.20
CA SER A 69 6.63 23.59 10.93
C SER A 69 6.50 22.58 12.07
N VAL A 70 5.34 21.91 12.12
CA VAL A 70 5.06 20.76 12.96
C VAL A 70 4.59 19.62 12.05
N CYS A 71 5.36 18.54 12.00
CA CYS A 71 5.06 17.37 11.20
C CYS A 71 4.64 16.21 12.10
N VAL A 72 3.73 15.37 11.60
CA VAL A 72 3.23 14.18 12.28
C VAL A 72 3.57 12.97 11.42
N THR A 73 4.16 11.94 12.03
CA THR A 73 4.42 10.64 11.39
C THR A 73 4.05 9.51 12.36
N ILE A 74 3.87 8.30 11.86
CA ILE A 74 3.62 7.10 12.67
C ILE A 74 4.87 6.22 12.68
N ASP A 75 5.14 5.58 13.82
CA ASP A 75 6.11 4.51 13.97
C ASP A 75 5.47 3.35 14.74
N ASP A 76 4.94 2.37 14.00
CA ASP A 76 4.22 1.20 14.52
C ASP A 76 5.12 0.23 15.28
N ALA A 77 6.44 0.35 15.18
CA ALA A 77 7.38 -0.58 15.80
C ALA A 77 7.72 -0.24 17.26
N VAL A 78 7.32 0.94 17.75
CA VAL A 78 7.64 1.36 19.13
C VAL A 78 6.72 0.65 20.11
N ASP A 79 7.29 -0.21 20.96
CA ASP A 79 6.57 -0.85 22.06
C ASP A 79 6.03 0.22 23.04
N THR A 80 4.71 0.26 23.17
CA THR A 80 3.98 1.16 24.08
C THR A 80 3.31 0.39 25.21
N SER A 81 3.73 -0.85 25.46
CA SER A 81 3.08 -1.73 26.42
C SER A 81 3.01 -1.18 27.84
N ALA A 82 4.01 -0.37 28.23
CA ALA A 82 4.05 0.28 29.54
C ALA A 82 2.96 1.36 29.71
N GLN A 83 2.46 1.94 28.62
CA GLN A 83 1.48 3.02 28.60
C GLN A 83 0.09 2.53 28.20
N CYS A 84 0.03 1.63 27.22
CA CYS A 84 -1.20 1.20 26.56
C CYS A 84 -1.66 -0.21 26.97
N GLY A 85 -0.81 -1.02 27.63
CA GLY A 85 -1.12 -2.41 27.98
C GLY A 85 -0.29 -3.42 27.19
N VAL A 86 -0.16 -4.65 27.68
CA VAL A 86 0.73 -5.67 27.09
C VAL A 86 0.39 -5.95 25.63
N GLY A 87 1.39 -5.94 24.75
CA GLY A 87 1.25 -6.25 23.32
C GLY A 87 0.97 -5.01 22.45
N MET A 88 0.91 -3.83 23.07
CA MET A 88 0.64 -2.59 22.36
C MET A 88 1.91 -2.01 21.77
N ALA A 89 1.84 -1.60 20.51
CA ALA A 89 2.89 -0.92 19.79
C ALA A 89 2.32 0.27 19.01
N GLY A 90 3.20 1.17 18.61
CA GLY A 90 2.87 2.32 17.79
C GLY A 90 2.86 3.64 18.54
N VAL A 91 3.56 4.62 17.97
CA VAL A 91 3.55 6.01 18.43
C VAL A 91 3.28 6.96 17.28
N LEU A 92 2.56 8.03 17.58
CA LEU A 92 2.52 9.23 16.79
C LEU A 92 3.75 10.10 17.13
N SER A 93 4.63 10.28 16.18
CA SER A 93 5.83 11.12 16.29
C SER A 93 5.52 12.54 15.80
N VAL A 94 5.54 13.51 16.71
CA VAL A 94 5.30 14.92 16.43
C VAL A 94 6.61 15.69 16.45
N GLN A 95 7.07 16.13 15.28
CA GLN A 95 8.33 16.84 15.10
C GLN A 95 8.12 18.31 14.80
N TYR A 96 8.66 19.17 15.65
CA TYR A 96 8.83 20.59 15.42
C TYR A 96 10.13 20.84 14.66
N THR A 97 10.10 21.68 13.64
CA THR A 97 11.28 22.13 12.90
C THR A 97 11.25 23.65 12.74
N ALA A 98 12.27 24.35 13.24
CA ALA A 98 12.40 25.79 13.09
C ALA A 98 12.78 26.16 11.65
N ALA A 99 12.20 27.24 11.14
CA ALA A 99 12.59 27.83 9.87
C ALA A 99 14.00 28.43 9.94
N SER A 100 14.64 28.64 8.79
CA SER A 100 16.00 29.19 8.73
C SER A 100 16.12 30.51 9.50
N GLY A 101 17.11 30.59 10.39
CA GLY A 101 17.35 31.74 11.25
C GLY A 101 16.54 31.75 12.55
N TRP A 102 15.66 30.77 12.79
CA TRP A 102 14.94 30.56 14.04
C TRP A 102 15.50 29.38 14.84
N THR A 103 15.31 29.42 16.15
CA THR A 103 15.58 28.34 17.09
C THR A 103 14.39 28.16 18.03
N ILE A 104 14.15 26.95 18.51
CA ILE A 104 13.10 26.60 19.48
C ILE A 104 13.66 26.79 20.89
N GLU A 105 12.99 27.60 21.71
CA GLU A 105 13.30 27.77 23.15
C GLU A 105 12.40 26.92 24.03
N GLN A 106 11.12 26.81 23.66
CA GLN A 106 10.12 26.03 24.39
C GLN A 106 9.10 25.44 23.42
N THR A 107 8.56 24.28 23.77
CA THR A 107 7.46 23.63 23.07
C THR A 107 6.40 23.16 24.07
N ALA A 108 5.16 23.14 23.62
CA ALA A 108 4.03 22.54 24.33
C ALA A 108 3.14 21.82 23.31
N LEU A 109 2.80 20.57 23.62
CA LEU A 109 2.04 19.68 22.76
C LEU A 109 0.95 18.94 23.57
N ALA A 110 -0.27 18.97 23.05
CA ALA A 110 -1.39 18.14 23.50
C ALA A 110 -2.09 17.54 22.28
N LEU A 111 -2.57 16.30 22.44
CA LEU A 111 -3.35 15.59 21.43
C LEU A 111 -4.51 14.87 22.09
N GLY A 112 -5.54 14.57 21.31
CA GLY A 112 -6.60 13.65 21.70
C GLY A 112 -7.59 13.38 20.57
N GLU A 113 -8.52 12.47 20.81
CA GLU A 113 -9.59 12.06 19.89
C GLU A 113 -10.62 13.19 19.67
N THR A 114 -10.74 14.07 20.66
CA THR A 114 -11.66 15.19 20.64
C THR A 114 -10.99 16.44 21.18
N LEU A 115 -11.56 17.61 20.89
CA LEU A 115 -11.09 18.87 21.47
C LEU A 115 -11.19 18.92 23.01
N SER A 116 -12.08 18.12 23.62
CA SER A 116 -12.19 18.05 25.08
C SER A 116 -10.99 17.40 25.76
N ASP A 117 -10.22 16.59 25.03
CA ASP A 117 -9.04 15.90 25.56
C ASP A 117 -7.83 16.86 25.65
N ILE A 118 -7.87 17.96 24.90
CA ILE A 118 -6.85 19.00 24.96
C ILE A 118 -7.11 19.89 26.19
N PRO A 119 -6.14 20.02 27.13
CA PRO A 119 -6.31 20.84 28.32
C PRO A 119 -6.64 22.30 27.98
N THR A 120 -7.81 22.78 28.42
CA THR A 120 -8.24 24.16 28.27
C THR A 120 -8.51 24.81 29.62
N GLY A 121 -8.29 26.12 29.71
CA GLY A 121 -8.69 26.91 30.86
C GLY A 121 -10.17 27.29 30.82
N ALA A 122 -10.65 28.01 31.84
CA ALA A 122 -12.05 28.42 31.96
C ALA A 122 -12.60 29.29 30.81
N THR A 123 -11.73 29.81 29.94
CA THR A 123 -12.12 30.61 28.76
C THR A 123 -12.24 29.79 27.48
N GLY A 124 -12.00 28.47 27.53
CA GLY A 124 -11.91 27.60 26.36
C GLY A 124 -10.60 27.73 25.58
N LEU A 125 -9.70 28.63 25.98
CA LEU A 125 -8.34 28.70 25.43
C LEU A 125 -7.47 27.58 26.01
N PRO A 126 -6.55 27.00 25.22
CA PRO A 126 -5.66 25.95 25.69
C PRO A 126 -4.76 26.43 26.84
N ASP A 127 -4.61 25.59 27.87
CA ASP A 127 -3.68 25.80 28.96
C ASP A 127 -2.37 25.06 28.69
N THR A 128 -1.44 25.73 28.01
CA THR A 128 -0.16 25.16 27.58
C THR A 128 0.73 24.68 28.74
N LYS A 129 0.44 25.09 29.98
CA LYS A 129 1.16 24.60 31.17
C LYS A 129 0.69 23.22 31.61
N SER A 130 -0.53 22.85 31.22
CA SER A 130 -1.16 21.57 31.51
C SER A 130 -1.01 20.57 30.35
N PHE A 131 -0.35 20.97 29.25
CA PHE A 131 -0.09 20.09 28.12
C PHE A 131 0.84 18.94 28.56
N PRO A 132 0.52 17.67 28.21
CA PRO A 132 1.25 16.49 28.70
C PRO A 132 2.65 16.37 28.11
N TYR A 133 2.89 16.95 26.93
CA TYR A 133 4.18 16.94 26.26
C TYR A 133 4.69 18.37 26.12
N GLY A 134 5.97 18.60 26.41
CA GLY A 134 6.53 19.95 26.33
C GLY A 134 7.81 20.09 27.14
N GLY A 135 8.46 21.25 27.00
CA GLY A 135 9.66 21.54 27.77
C GLY A 135 10.44 22.72 27.22
N THR A 136 11.47 23.11 27.96
CA THR A 136 12.50 24.07 27.50
C THR A 136 13.57 23.32 26.72
N SER A 137 13.96 23.87 25.57
CA SER A 137 15.01 23.32 24.71
C SER A 137 16.37 23.95 25.01
N ALA A 138 17.45 23.27 24.62
CA ALA A 138 18.78 23.85 24.70
C ALA A 138 18.92 25.05 23.74
N ALA A 139 19.83 25.98 24.04
CA ALA A 139 20.09 27.10 23.14
C ALA A 139 20.58 26.59 21.77
N GLY A 140 19.97 27.10 20.69
CA GLY A 140 20.31 26.68 19.33
C GLY A 140 19.53 25.47 18.81
N THR A 141 18.62 24.88 19.59
CA THR A 141 17.76 23.79 19.12
C THR A 141 16.94 24.24 17.91
N THR A 142 17.02 23.49 16.81
CA THR A 142 16.21 23.73 15.60
C THR A 142 15.12 22.68 15.43
N THR A 143 15.19 21.56 16.15
CA THR A 143 14.20 20.47 16.07
C THR A 143 13.86 19.94 17.45
N ALA A 144 12.59 19.60 17.68
CA ALA A 144 12.14 18.90 18.88
C ALA A 144 11.11 17.83 18.48
N THR A 145 11.22 16.64 19.03
CA THR A 145 10.34 15.51 18.68
C THR A 145 9.69 14.95 19.95
N TYR A 146 8.42 14.61 19.85
CA TYR A 146 7.64 13.93 20.89
C TYR A 146 7.06 12.65 20.34
N GLN A 147 7.09 11.57 21.12
CA GLN A 147 6.42 10.31 20.82
C GLN A 147 5.20 10.18 21.71
N VAL A 148 4.04 10.02 21.08
CA VAL A 148 2.72 9.99 21.71
C VAL A 148 2.12 8.62 21.41
N PRO A 149 1.90 7.74 22.40
CA PRO A 149 1.34 6.42 22.13
C PRO A 149 0.00 6.50 21.40
N LEU A 150 -0.22 5.65 20.38
CA LEU A 150 -1.45 5.70 19.56
C LEU A 150 -2.72 5.49 20.41
N CYS A 151 -2.65 4.72 21.49
CA CYS A 151 -3.78 4.54 22.41
C CYS A 151 -4.24 5.84 23.11
N THR A 152 -3.41 6.89 23.13
CA THR A 152 -3.81 8.19 23.70
C THR A 152 -4.72 9.01 22.78
N VAL A 153 -4.81 8.61 21.51
CA VAL A 153 -5.69 9.19 20.49
C VAL A 153 -6.70 8.15 20.01
N GLY A 154 -7.10 7.22 20.87
CA GLY A 154 -8.20 6.28 20.60
C GLY A 154 -7.87 5.11 19.69
N LEU A 155 -6.64 5.03 19.19
CA LEU A 155 -6.19 3.90 18.41
C LEU A 155 -5.62 2.83 19.33
N ASP A 156 -6.47 1.87 19.67
CA ASP A 156 -6.06 0.63 20.29
C ASP A 156 -5.77 -0.40 19.19
N ALA A 157 -4.52 -0.87 19.09
CA ALA A 157 -4.14 -1.94 18.17
C ALA A 157 -4.92 -3.25 18.45
N ALA A 158 -5.54 -3.39 19.63
CA ALA A 158 -6.43 -4.48 19.97
C ALA A 158 -7.89 -4.27 19.50
N ASP A 159 -8.27 -3.07 19.07
CA ASP A 159 -9.61 -2.84 18.52
C ASP A 159 -9.71 -3.43 17.11
N ALA A 160 -10.49 -4.51 16.99
CA ALA A 160 -10.71 -5.21 15.74
C ALA A 160 -11.42 -4.35 14.68
N ALA A 161 -12.16 -3.32 15.09
CA ALA A 161 -12.90 -2.44 14.19
C ALA A 161 -12.00 -1.39 13.53
N CYS A 162 -10.97 -0.92 14.24
CA CYS A 162 -10.07 0.18 13.84
C CYS A 162 -10.76 1.26 13.00
N ASP A 163 -11.86 1.80 13.54
CA ASP A 163 -12.57 2.90 12.92
C ASP A 163 -11.63 4.10 12.73
N PRO A 164 -11.73 4.86 11.62
CA PRO A 164 -10.93 6.08 11.43
C PRO A 164 -11.03 7.03 12.63
N VAL A 165 -9.88 7.47 13.14
CA VAL A 165 -9.81 8.41 14.26
C VAL A 165 -9.28 9.76 13.81
N GLU A 166 -10.01 10.82 14.15
CA GLU A 166 -9.55 12.19 13.96
C GLU A 166 -8.71 12.63 15.18
N ALA A 167 -7.39 12.63 15.06
CA ALA A 167 -6.50 13.14 16.09
C ALA A 167 -6.41 14.67 16.03
N HIS A 168 -6.85 15.35 17.08
CA HIS A 168 -6.70 16.80 17.23
C HIS A 168 -5.33 17.13 17.82
N VAL A 169 -4.52 17.91 17.10
CA VAL A 169 -3.14 18.24 17.49
C VAL A 169 -3.02 19.72 17.83
N ALA A 170 -2.75 20.01 19.11
CA ALA A 170 -2.48 21.36 19.62
C ALA A 170 -0.98 21.53 19.87
N ALA A 171 -0.31 22.23 18.96
CA ALA A 171 1.14 22.40 18.97
C ALA A 171 1.53 23.87 19.07
N GLN A 172 2.33 24.19 20.08
CA GLN A 172 2.83 25.53 20.37
C GLN A 172 4.35 25.50 20.53
N ALA A 173 5.02 26.56 20.07
CA ALA A 173 6.41 26.78 20.40
C ALA A 173 6.70 28.25 20.71
N VAL A 174 7.74 28.47 21.51
CA VAL A 174 8.40 29.76 21.67
C VAL A 174 9.66 29.71 20.81
N ALA A 175 9.66 30.48 19.73
CA ALA A 175 10.78 30.55 18.79
C ALA A 175 11.57 31.85 19.01
N ARG A 176 12.89 31.75 18.90
CA ARG A 176 13.82 32.88 18.99
C ARG A 176 14.51 33.04 17.65
N ARG A 177 14.56 34.28 17.14
CA ARG A 177 15.32 34.60 15.93
C ARG A 177 16.78 34.85 16.27
N SER A 178 17.68 34.21 15.55
CA SER A 178 19.11 34.50 15.57
C SER A 178 19.42 35.75 14.75
N GLY A 179 20.25 36.68 15.27
CA GLY A 179 20.64 37.90 14.57
C GLY A 179 20.79 39.14 15.46
N SER A 180 21.02 40.29 14.84
CA SER A 180 21.27 41.60 15.50
C SER A 180 20.06 42.17 16.25
N PHE A 181 18.86 41.66 15.99
CA PHE A 181 17.65 41.96 16.74
C PHE A 181 17.08 40.66 17.30
N LEU A 182 17.34 40.41 18.58
CA LEU A 182 16.76 39.25 19.27
C LEU A 182 15.26 39.49 19.42
N SER A 183 14.47 38.65 18.77
CA SER A 183 13.02 38.60 18.96
C SER A 183 12.62 37.20 19.39
N THR A 184 11.91 37.10 20.51
CA THR A 184 11.20 35.89 20.94
C THR A 184 9.75 36.02 20.52
N ALA A 185 9.18 34.97 19.95
CA ALA A 185 7.81 34.94 19.47
C ALA A 185 7.12 33.63 19.84
N THR A 186 5.88 33.71 20.31
CA THR A 186 5.03 32.54 20.52
C THR A 186 4.32 32.22 19.22
N ALA A 187 4.43 30.96 18.80
CA ALA A 187 3.90 30.45 17.56
C ALA A 187 2.99 29.24 17.81
N TRP A 188 1.96 29.09 16.98
CA TRP A 188 1.04 27.96 17.00
C TRP A 188 1.03 27.28 15.63
N ALA A 189 0.84 25.97 15.60
CA ALA A 189 0.65 25.25 14.35
C ALA A 189 -0.64 25.75 13.67
N ALA A 190 -0.56 26.08 12.39
CA ALA A 190 -1.67 26.59 11.60
C ALA A 190 -2.80 25.56 11.52
N GLY A 191 -4.03 26.02 11.64
CA GLY A 191 -5.23 25.19 11.61
C GLY A 191 -6.46 25.96 12.10
N THR A 192 -7.39 25.26 12.73
CA THR A 192 -8.63 25.81 13.28
C THR A 192 -8.38 26.46 14.64
N PHE A 193 -8.94 27.64 14.87
CA PHE A 193 -8.82 28.32 16.18
C PHE A 193 -9.70 27.65 17.23
N PHE A 194 -9.19 27.52 18.47
CA PHE A 194 -9.98 27.03 19.62
C PHE A 194 -11.19 27.92 19.91
N VAL A 195 -10.98 29.23 19.83
CA VAL A 195 -12.02 30.25 19.97
C VAL A 195 -11.90 31.20 18.79
N ALA A 196 -13.01 31.53 18.14
CA ALA A 196 -13.02 32.40 16.97
C ALA A 196 -12.32 33.74 17.26
N GLY A 197 -11.36 34.11 16.40
CA GLY A 197 -10.56 35.34 16.54
C GLY A 197 -9.43 35.27 17.58
N SER A 198 -9.23 34.13 18.24
CA SER A 198 -8.04 33.89 19.06
C SER A 198 -6.84 33.47 18.21
N ARG A 199 -5.64 33.44 18.81
CA ARG A 199 -4.42 32.94 18.15
C ARG A 199 -4.18 31.43 18.32
N PRO A 200 -4.48 30.81 19.47
CA PRO A 200 -4.29 29.38 19.61
C PRO A 200 -5.14 28.60 18.61
N SER A 201 -4.48 27.67 17.93
CA SER A 201 -5.08 26.79 16.92
C SER A 201 -4.66 25.35 17.14
N TYR A 202 -5.44 24.46 16.55
CA TYR A 202 -5.14 23.04 16.41
C TYR A 202 -5.32 22.66 14.94
N PHE A 203 -4.72 21.55 14.52
CA PHE A 203 -5.04 20.91 13.26
C PHE A 203 -5.47 19.47 13.53
N THR A 204 -6.11 18.83 12.57
CA THR A 204 -6.56 17.45 12.69
C THR A 204 -5.76 16.53 11.78
N ARG A 205 -5.63 15.27 12.15
CA ARG A 205 -5.07 14.19 11.33
C ARG A 205 -6.01 13.01 11.40
N THR A 206 -6.43 12.49 10.26
CA THR A 206 -7.17 11.23 10.22
C THR A 206 -6.18 10.09 10.22
N LEU A 207 -6.32 9.23 11.23
CA LEU A 207 -5.52 8.04 11.43
C LEU A 207 -6.40 6.83 11.15
N GLU A 208 -5.94 5.90 10.33
CA GLU A 208 -6.66 4.67 9.99
C GLU A 208 -5.70 3.49 10.07
N CYS A 209 -6.22 2.30 10.41
CA CYS A 209 -5.42 1.10 10.22
C CYS A 209 -5.25 0.85 8.73
N ALA A 210 -4.02 0.57 8.30
CA ALA A 210 -3.77 -0.01 7.00
C ALA A 210 -4.64 -1.28 6.85
N PRO A 211 -5.24 -1.50 5.69
CA PRO A 211 -6.07 -2.67 5.46
C PRO A 211 -5.26 -3.94 5.75
N THR A 212 -5.68 -4.71 6.76
CA THR A 212 -5.06 -6.00 7.07
C THR A 212 -5.54 -7.02 6.07
N CYS A 213 -4.59 -7.69 5.43
CA CYS A 213 -4.90 -8.79 4.55
C CYS A 213 -5.43 -9.97 5.35
N PRO A 214 -6.51 -10.64 4.88
CA PRO A 214 -6.91 -11.92 5.45
C PRO A 214 -5.72 -12.88 5.48
N GLU A 215 -5.58 -13.68 6.54
CA GLU A 215 -4.56 -14.71 6.59
C GLU A 215 -4.68 -15.63 5.36
N GLY A 216 -3.56 -15.86 4.67
CA GLY A 216 -3.52 -16.63 3.43
C GLY A 216 -3.92 -15.87 2.17
N ALA A 217 -4.10 -14.55 2.23
CA ALA A 217 -4.22 -13.72 1.03
C ALA A 217 -3.02 -13.92 0.09
N LEU A 218 -3.28 -14.03 -1.21
CA LEU A 218 -2.24 -14.27 -2.23
C LEU A 218 -1.36 -13.03 -2.48
N LEU A 219 -1.87 -11.85 -2.16
CA LEU A 219 -1.22 -10.57 -2.37
C LEU A 219 -1.09 -9.84 -1.02
N PRO A 220 -0.06 -9.02 -0.80
CA PRO A 220 0.00 -8.13 0.36
C PRO A 220 -0.86 -6.88 0.15
N ALA A 221 -1.02 -6.06 1.18
CA ALA A 221 -1.73 -4.79 1.10
C ALA A 221 -1.03 -3.85 0.08
N PRO A 222 -1.77 -2.96 -0.61
CA PRO A 222 -3.24 -2.79 -0.59
C PRO A 222 -3.98 -3.80 -1.50
N TRP A 223 -3.29 -4.80 -2.05
CA TRP A 223 -3.82 -5.70 -3.07
C TRP A 223 -4.49 -6.97 -2.52
N CYS A 224 -4.51 -7.17 -1.21
CA CYS A 224 -5.02 -8.42 -0.62
C CYS A 224 -6.52 -8.64 -0.71
N GLU A 225 -7.30 -7.59 -0.99
CA GLU A 225 -8.73 -7.74 -1.28
C GLU A 225 -8.99 -8.23 -2.71
N TRP A 226 -7.93 -8.33 -3.54
CA TRP A 226 -8.04 -8.78 -4.92
C TRP A 226 -8.01 -10.31 -5.00
N SER A 227 -8.91 -10.84 -5.82
CA SER A 227 -8.95 -12.26 -6.15
C SER A 227 -8.07 -12.55 -7.37
N VAL A 228 -7.42 -13.72 -7.40
CA VAL A 228 -6.61 -14.16 -8.54
C VAL A 228 -7.31 -15.30 -9.25
N TYR A 229 -7.71 -15.06 -10.49
CA TYR A 229 -8.17 -16.10 -11.40
C TYR A 229 -6.95 -16.77 -12.05
N ASN A 230 -6.89 -18.10 -12.06
CA ASN A 230 -5.73 -18.89 -12.54
C ASN A 230 -4.38 -18.44 -11.94
N PRO A 231 -4.21 -18.53 -10.60
CA PRO A 231 -2.98 -18.09 -9.93
C PRO A 231 -1.75 -18.92 -10.30
N GLN A 232 -1.93 -20.16 -10.77
CA GLN A 232 -0.82 -21.03 -11.19
C GLN A 232 -0.06 -20.51 -12.43
N ASP A 233 -0.66 -19.61 -13.21
CA ASP A 233 -0.11 -19.14 -14.49
C ASP A 233 0.70 -17.84 -14.35
N VAL A 234 0.85 -17.33 -13.12
CA VAL A 234 1.51 -16.04 -12.82
C VAL A 234 2.36 -16.12 -11.55
N ALA A 235 3.47 -15.41 -11.53
CA ALA A 235 4.15 -14.99 -10.32
C ALA A 235 3.70 -13.57 -9.97
N LEU A 236 3.25 -13.38 -8.74
CA LEU A 236 2.74 -12.12 -8.23
C LEU A 236 3.68 -11.57 -7.16
N SER A 237 3.95 -10.27 -7.23
CA SER A 237 4.67 -9.55 -6.20
C SER A 237 4.15 -8.11 -6.09
N VAL A 238 4.51 -7.43 -5.01
CA VAL A 238 4.27 -6.00 -4.83
C VAL A 238 5.63 -5.32 -4.63
N GLU A 239 5.89 -4.29 -5.41
CA GLU A 239 7.13 -3.52 -5.39
C GLU A 239 6.82 -2.04 -5.20
N GLY A 240 7.03 -1.52 -3.99
CA GLY A 240 6.48 -0.23 -3.59
C GLY A 240 4.95 -0.28 -3.69
N ASP A 241 4.36 0.67 -4.42
CA ASP A 241 2.90 0.73 -4.61
C ASP A 241 2.42 -0.06 -5.85
N ALA A 242 3.34 -0.73 -6.54
CA ALA A 242 3.04 -1.42 -7.79
C ALA A 242 2.71 -2.89 -7.59
N LEU A 243 1.60 -3.35 -8.14
CA LEU A 243 1.37 -4.78 -8.36
C LEU A 243 2.17 -5.24 -9.59
N VAL A 244 2.93 -6.32 -9.43
CA VAL A 244 3.74 -6.90 -10.50
C VAL A 244 3.20 -8.28 -10.87
N LEU A 245 2.95 -8.48 -12.16
CA LEU A 245 2.54 -9.75 -12.76
C LEU A 245 3.63 -10.24 -13.73
N GLU A 246 4.12 -11.45 -13.49
CA GLU A 246 5.07 -12.14 -14.36
C GLU A 246 4.48 -13.49 -14.77
N PRO A 247 3.90 -13.64 -15.98
CA PRO A 247 3.33 -14.92 -16.40
C PRO A 247 4.39 -16.03 -16.39
N THR A 248 4.05 -17.19 -15.86
CA THR A 248 5.00 -18.30 -15.67
C THR A 248 4.72 -19.49 -16.58
N ASN A 249 3.45 -19.67 -16.98
CA ASN A 249 3.03 -20.82 -17.77
C ASN A 249 2.98 -20.51 -19.27
N THR A 250 3.52 -21.42 -20.08
CA THR A 250 3.45 -21.35 -21.55
C THR A 250 2.04 -21.66 -22.02
N GLY A 251 1.52 -20.89 -22.98
CA GLY A 251 0.17 -21.12 -23.50
C GLY A 251 -0.96 -20.63 -22.59
N ALA A 252 -0.65 -20.09 -21.41
CA ALA A 252 -1.64 -19.37 -20.63
C ALA A 252 -1.93 -18.04 -21.32
N GLY A 253 -3.20 -17.83 -21.67
CA GLY A 253 -3.64 -16.56 -22.21
C GLY A 253 -5.11 -16.58 -22.55
N TRP A 254 -5.59 -15.42 -22.98
CA TRP A 254 -6.99 -15.24 -23.27
C TRP A 254 -7.18 -15.16 -24.79
N TYR A 255 -7.72 -16.20 -25.40
CA TYR A 255 -8.18 -16.20 -26.80
C TYR A 255 -9.11 -17.38 -27.02
N MET A 256 -10.19 -17.11 -27.75
CA MET A 256 -11.33 -18.02 -27.86
C MET A 256 -11.84 -18.44 -26.46
N ALA A 257 -11.93 -19.75 -26.21
CA ALA A 257 -12.32 -20.35 -24.93
C ALA A 257 -11.17 -20.52 -23.93
N GLU A 258 -9.93 -20.22 -24.34
CA GLU A 258 -8.77 -20.34 -23.46
C GLU A 258 -8.72 -19.20 -22.43
N ARG A 259 -8.13 -19.51 -21.27
CA ARG A 259 -8.16 -18.66 -20.09
C ARG A 259 -6.75 -18.49 -19.54
N GLY A 260 -6.37 -17.26 -19.25
CA GLY A 260 -5.14 -16.93 -18.55
C GLY A 260 -5.42 -16.41 -17.15
N THR A 261 -4.41 -15.80 -16.54
CA THR A 261 -4.56 -15.14 -15.24
C THR A 261 -5.37 -13.84 -15.34
N GLN A 262 -6.07 -13.49 -14.27
CA GLN A 262 -6.58 -12.13 -14.02
C GLN A 262 -6.55 -11.85 -12.51
N VAL A 263 -5.93 -10.75 -12.09
CA VAL A 263 -6.10 -10.21 -10.73
C VAL A 263 -7.33 -9.30 -10.80
N HIS A 264 -8.33 -9.50 -9.92
CA HIS A 264 -9.62 -8.84 -10.09
C HIS A 264 -10.36 -8.52 -8.78
N GLN A 265 -11.24 -7.53 -8.88
CA GLN A 265 -12.31 -7.24 -7.93
C GLN A 265 -13.67 -7.32 -8.64
N PRO A 266 -14.77 -7.59 -7.91
CA PRO A 266 -16.11 -7.47 -8.47
C PRO A 266 -16.48 -5.98 -8.65
N ALA A 267 -17.02 -5.63 -9.81
CA ALA A 267 -17.60 -4.32 -10.06
C ALA A 267 -19.03 -4.46 -10.60
N THR A 268 -19.96 -3.64 -10.11
CA THR A 268 -21.38 -3.71 -10.46
C THR A 268 -21.85 -2.43 -11.15
N GLY A 269 -22.57 -2.58 -12.26
CA GLY A 269 -23.15 -1.46 -12.98
C GLY A 269 -22.12 -0.73 -13.86
N SER A 270 -22.22 0.60 -13.88
CA SER A 270 -21.35 1.47 -14.66
C SER A 270 -20.13 1.91 -13.85
N PHE A 271 -18.93 1.72 -14.38
CA PHE A 271 -17.68 2.05 -13.72
C PHE A 271 -16.56 2.36 -14.72
N ALA A 272 -15.51 3.03 -14.26
CA ALA A 272 -14.21 3.12 -14.91
C ALA A 272 -13.15 2.45 -14.03
N ILE A 273 -12.35 1.56 -14.61
CA ILE A 273 -11.10 1.10 -14.01
C ILE A 273 -9.94 1.82 -14.69
N THR A 274 -9.06 2.46 -13.92
CA THR A 274 -7.91 3.21 -14.43
C THR A 274 -6.63 2.74 -13.75
N THR A 275 -5.52 2.67 -14.48
CA THR A 275 -4.19 2.40 -13.90
C THR A 275 -3.08 2.92 -14.80
N LEU A 276 -1.91 3.18 -14.22
CA LEU A 276 -0.66 3.30 -14.95
C LEU A 276 -0.03 1.92 -15.10
N VAL A 277 0.16 1.45 -16.34
CA VAL A 277 0.79 0.16 -16.63
C VAL A 277 2.14 0.35 -17.33
N SER A 278 3.14 -0.39 -16.85
CA SER A 278 4.45 -0.54 -17.50
C SER A 278 4.68 -1.99 -17.89
N VAL A 279 5.23 -2.23 -19.09
CA VAL A 279 5.46 -3.55 -19.66
C VAL A 279 6.90 -3.72 -20.14
N THR A 280 7.65 -4.61 -19.51
CA THR A 280 9.05 -4.89 -19.84
C THR A 280 9.30 -6.37 -20.08
N SER A 281 10.48 -6.71 -20.62
CA SER A 281 11.01 -8.08 -20.53
C SER A 281 11.46 -8.39 -19.09
N LEU A 282 11.48 -9.67 -18.71
CA LEU A 282 12.03 -10.15 -17.43
C LEU A 282 13.54 -9.92 -17.36
N SER A 283 14.22 -9.88 -18.51
CA SER A 283 15.65 -9.59 -18.60
C SER A 283 16.01 -8.14 -18.23
N GLY A 284 15.02 -7.28 -17.95
CA GLY A 284 15.23 -5.91 -17.44
C GLY A 284 15.72 -4.91 -18.49
N GLY A 285 15.69 -5.26 -19.78
CA GLY A 285 15.99 -4.32 -20.87
C GLY A 285 14.79 -3.46 -21.25
N SER A 286 15.04 -2.26 -21.79
CA SER A 286 14.04 -1.42 -22.49
C SER A 286 13.56 -2.02 -23.82
N ALA A 287 13.87 -3.29 -24.05
CA ALA A 287 13.33 -4.07 -25.14
C ALA A 287 11.94 -4.55 -24.71
N PHE A 288 10.97 -4.28 -25.57
CA PHE A 288 9.63 -4.80 -25.46
C PHE A 288 9.64 -6.34 -25.28
N PRO A 289 8.57 -6.93 -24.71
CA PRO A 289 8.48 -8.36 -24.44
C PRO A 289 8.87 -9.20 -25.67
N GLY A 290 9.77 -10.17 -25.47
CA GLY A 290 10.50 -10.86 -26.53
C GLY A 290 9.63 -11.50 -27.62
N ASP A 291 9.12 -12.70 -27.37
CA ASP A 291 8.31 -13.45 -28.35
C ASP A 291 6.92 -12.82 -28.56
N PRO A 292 6.23 -13.14 -29.68
CA PRO A 292 4.85 -12.74 -29.91
C PRO A 292 3.88 -13.21 -28.81
N TYR A 293 2.75 -12.50 -28.71
CA TYR A 293 1.63 -12.76 -27.81
C TYR A 293 1.97 -12.64 -26.32
N ARG A 294 2.70 -11.57 -25.99
CA ARG A 294 3.02 -11.15 -24.62
C ARG A 294 2.31 -9.82 -24.39
N VAL A 295 1.21 -9.83 -23.65
CA VAL A 295 0.36 -8.65 -23.47
C VAL A 295 -0.01 -8.49 -22.00
N ALA A 296 -0.02 -7.24 -21.55
CA ALA A 296 -0.49 -6.86 -20.24
C ALA A 296 -1.34 -5.59 -20.28
N GLY A 297 -2.33 -5.50 -19.39
CA GLY A 297 -3.27 -4.38 -19.33
C GLY A 297 -4.46 -4.66 -18.43
N LEU A 298 -5.65 -4.24 -18.84
CA LEU A 298 -6.89 -4.30 -18.07
C LEU A 298 -7.91 -5.24 -18.73
N MET A 299 -8.73 -5.89 -17.91
CA MET A 299 -9.79 -6.77 -18.37
C MET A 299 -11.09 -6.58 -17.60
N ILE A 300 -12.22 -6.65 -18.31
CA ILE A 300 -13.56 -6.91 -17.79
C ILE A 300 -13.95 -8.33 -18.23
N ARG A 301 -14.41 -9.16 -17.30
CA ARG A 301 -14.78 -10.56 -17.54
C ARG A 301 -16.10 -10.91 -16.87
N SER A 302 -16.94 -11.68 -17.56
CA SER A 302 -18.07 -12.35 -16.93
C SER A 302 -17.58 -13.38 -15.89
N PRO A 303 -18.05 -13.34 -14.64
CA PRO A 303 -17.63 -14.31 -13.64
C PRO A 303 -18.14 -15.74 -13.96
N GLU A 304 -19.13 -15.88 -14.84
CA GLU A 304 -19.67 -17.16 -15.27
C GLU A 304 -18.65 -17.99 -16.07
N GLU A 305 -18.68 -19.31 -15.89
CA GLU A 305 -17.61 -20.20 -16.38
C GLU A 305 -17.99 -21.04 -17.61
N THR A 306 -19.27 -21.07 -18.02
CA THR A 306 -19.73 -21.94 -19.13
C THR A 306 -19.26 -21.44 -20.49
N VAL A 307 -19.23 -20.13 -20.70
CA VAL A 307 -18.73 -19.45 -21.90
C VAL A 307 -17.76 -18.34 -21.49
N VAL A 308 -16.82 -18.00 -22.36
CA VAL A 308 -15.85 -16.93 -22.08
C VAL A 308 -16.35 -15.63 -22.70
N ASP A 309 -16.74 -14.69 -21.83
CA ASP A 309 -17.14 -13.33 -22.21
C ASP A 309 -16.20 -12.32 -21.55
N THR A 310 -15.39 -11.64 -22.36
CA THR A 310 -14.36 -10.70 -21.88
C THR A 310 -14.20 -9.50 -22.79
N VAL A 311 -13.87 -8.33 -22.23
CA VAL A 311 -13.24 -7.21 -22.93
C VAL A 311 -11.88 -6.99 -22.29
N HIS A 312 -10.83 -6.90 -23.09
CA HIS A 312 -9.46 -6.70 -22.64
C HIS A 312 -8.78 -5.67 -23.51
N MET A 313 -8.01 -4.78 -22.89
CA MET A 313 -7.03 -3.96 -23.58
C MET A 313 -5.66 -4.07 -22.91
N GLY A 314 -4.59 -3.98 -23.69
CA GLY A 314 -3.24 -4.04 -23.15
C GLY A 314 -2.19 -3.57 -24.14
N ILE A 315 -0.96 -3.42 -23.66
CA ILE A 315 0.22 -3.17 -24.48
C ILE A 315 1.13 -4.39 -24.45
N GLY A 316 1.86 -4.60 -25.53
CA GLY A 316 2.78 -5.72 -25.62
C GLY A 316 3.19 -6.06 -27.04
N ASN A 317 3.74 -7.26 -27.21
CA ASN A 317 4.18 -7.76 -28.50
C ASN A 317 3.15 -8.76 -29.05
N MET A 318 2.59 -8.48 -30.23
CA MET A 318 1.65 -9.36 -30.94
C MET A 318 2.24 -9.94 -32.24
N GLY A 319 3.56 -9.95 -32.38
CA GLY A 319 4.25 -10.44 -33.58
C GLY A 319 4.25 -9.47 -34.76
N THR A 320 4.00 -8.18 -34.50
CA THR A 320 3.94 -7.12 -35.52
C THR A 320 5.28 -6.41 -35.76
N GLY A 321 6.35 -6.82 -35.09
CA GLY A 321 7.68 -6.21 -35.19
C GLY A 321 7.90 -4.99 -34.28
N GLY A 322 6.99 -4.73 -33.34
CA GLY A 322 7.10 -3.69 -32.32
C GLY A 322 5.97 -3.77 -31.29
N LEU A 323 5.97 -2.83 -30.33
CA LEU A 323 4.87 -2.70 -29.38
C LEU A 323 3.58 -2.27 -30.08
N VAL A 324 2.50 -2.89 -29.64
CA VAL A 324 1.14 -2.52 -30.03
C VAL A 324 0.33 -2.29 -28.78
N VAL A 325 -0.71 -1.48 -28.92
CA VAL A 325 -1.88 -1.62 -28.06
C VAL A 325 -2.83 -2.59 -28.75
N THR A 326 -3.28 -3.57 -27.99
CA THR A 326 -4.24 -4.59 -28.38
C THR A 326 -5.55 -4.32 -27.68
N SER A 327 -6.65 -4.28 -28.42
CA SER A 327 -7.99 -4.46 -27.89
C SER A 327 -8.52 -5.82 -28.33
N LYS A 328 -9.14 -6.52 -27.39
CA LYS A 328 -9.74 -7.83 -27.63
C LYS A 328 -11.11 -7.90 -26.96
N SER A 329 -12.05 -8.50 -27.66
CA SER A 329 -13.31 -8.94 -27.05
C SER A 329 -13.55 -10.39 -27.37
N THR A 330 -13.92 -11.17 -26.35
CA THR A 330 -14.51 -12.49 -26.52
C THR A 330 -16.00 -12.40 -26.22
N HIS A 331 -16.82 -12.92 -27.13
CA HIS A 331 -18.27 -13.11 -26.95
C HIS A 331 -18.60 -14.56 -27.32
N ASP A 332 -19.28 -15.29 -26.43
CA ASP A 332 -19.59 -16.72 -26.59
C ASP A 332 -18.34 -17.53 -26.96
N SER A 333 -17.23 -17.26 -26.25
CA SER A 333 -15.93 -17.90 -26.50
C SER A 333 -15.30 -17.66 -27.89
N LEU A 334 -15.80 -16.68 -28.65
CA LEU A 334 -15.22 -16.26 -29.93
C LEU A 334 -14.53 -14.90 -29.80
N SER A 335 -13.22 -14.87 -30.06
CA SER A 335 -12.41 -13.66 -29.93
C SER A 335 -12.32 -12.84 -31.21
N THR A 336 -12.42 -11.52 -31.05
CA THR A 336 -12.03 -10.50 -32.04
C THR A 336 -10.87 -9.69 -31.48
N ILE A 337 -9.82 -9.49 -32.27
CA ILE A 337 -8.59 -8.78 -31.88
C ILE A 337 -8.33 -7.63 -32.85
N HIS A 338 -8.01 -6.46 -32.31
CA HIS A 338 -7.48 -5.32 -33.06
C HIS A 338 -6.16 -4.87 -32.44
N ASN A 339 -5.17 -4.63 -33.29
CA ASN A 339 -3.85 -4.16 -32.89
C ASN A 339 -3.57 -2.85 -33.61
N GLN A 340 -3.03 -1.87 -32.90
CA GLN A 340 -2.50 -0.64 -33.49
C GLN A 340 -1.11 -0.33 -32.91
N PRO A 341 -0.20 0.28 -33.68
CA PRO A 341 1.14 0.61 -33.19
C PRO A 341 1.09 1.46 -31.90
N TRP A 342 1.98 1.16 -30.96
CA TRP A 342 2.16 1.94 -29.73
C TRP A 342 3.63 2.25 -29.50
N SER A 343 3.93 3.46 -29.05
CA SER A 343 5.30 3.88 -28.73
C SER A 343 5.50 3.90 -27.22
N GLY A 344 6.42 3.08 -26.74
CA GLY A 344 6.80 3.02 -25.32
C GLY A 344 6.20 1.84 -24.58
N ASP A 345 6.83 1.53 -23.45
CA ASP A 345 6.48 0.49 -22.50
C ASP A 345 5.53 0.96 -21.39
N LEU A 346 5.28 2.27 -21.29
CA LEU A 346 4.43 2.89 -20.29
C LEU A 346 3.15 3.46 -20.92
N ALA A 347 2.01 3.18 -20.29
CA ALA A 347 0.72 3.77 -20.67
C ALA A 347 -0.19 3.94 -19.46
N GLU A 348 -0.98 5.01 -19.46
CA GLU A 348 -2.17 5.06 -18.62
C GLU A 348 -3.33 4.43 -19.40
N MET A 349 -4.01 3.48 -18.77
CA MET A 349 -5.10 2.73 -19.38
C MET A 349 -6.37 2.92 -18.57
N ARG A 350 -7.49 2.96 -19.29
CA ARG A 350 -8.82 2.97 -18.70
C ARG A 350 -9.76 2.07 -19.48
N LEU A 351 -10.40 1.13 -18.78
CA LEU A 351 -11.58 0.44 -19.29
C LEU A 351 -12.80 1.00 -18.59
N CYS A 352 -13.77 1.44 -19.37
CA CYS A 352 -14.96 2.06 -18.82
C CYS A 352 -16.20 1.36 -19.36
N ARG A 353 -17.11 0.99 -18.45
CA ARG A 353 -18.42 0.43 -18.75
C ARG A 353 -19.48 1.46 -18.37
N ALA A 354 -20.34 1.81 -19.31
CA ALA A 354 -21.55 2.58 -19.04
C ALA A 354 -22.76 1.82 -19.59
N ASN A 355 -23.55 1.24 -18.69
CA ASN A 355 -24.61 0.28 -19.04
C ASN A 355 -24.05 -0.92 -19.83
N ASP A 356 -24.52 -1.09 -21.08
CA ASP A 356 -24.11 -2.15 -21.99
C ASP A 356 -22.96 -1.72 -22.91
N GLU A 357 -22.43 -0.49 -22.81
CA GLU A 357 -21.29 -0.07 -23.63
C GLU A 357 -19.98 -0.15 -22.85
N VAL A 358 -18.93 -0.64 -23.50
CA VAL A 358 -17.56 -0.66 -22.99
C VAL A 358 -16.66 0.13 -23.93
N VAL A 359 -15.87 1.05 -23.38
CA VAL A 359 -14.84 1.81 -24.10
C VAL A 359 -13.46 1.53 -23.49
N SER A 360 -12.48 1.35 -24.38
CA SER A 360 -11.07 1.19 -24.05
C SER A 360 -10.31 2.45 -24.39
N LEU A 361 -9.65 3.03 -23.39
CA LEU A 361 -8.96 4.31 -23.47
C LEU A 361 -7.49 4.15 -23.08
N ILE A 362 -6.60 4.78 -23.83
CA ILE A 362 -5.16 4.77 -23.55
C ILE A 362 -4.56 6.16 -23.73
N ARG A 363 -3.51 6.47 -22.98
CA ARG A 363 -2.65 7.63 -23.23
C ARG A 363 -1.23 7.40 -22.70
N THR A 364 -0.30 8.21 -23.18
CA THR A 364 0.93 8.48 -22.42
C THR A 364 0.57 9.42 -21.26
N PRO A 365 1.14 9.26 -20.06
CA PRO A 365 0.87 10.17 -18.94
C PRO A 365 1.03 11.64 -19.34
N GLY A 366 0.02 12.46 -19.03
CA GLY A 366 -0.04 13.89 -19.38
C GLY A 366 -0.55 14.22 -20.79
N ASN A 367 -0.84 13.22 -21.63
CA ASN A 367 -1.49 13.44 -22.93
C ASN A 367 -3.02 13.29 -22.86
N PRO A 368 -3.78 13.73 -23.89
CA PRO A 368 -5.21 13.44 -23.97
C PRO A 368 -5.50 11.94 -24.15
N TRP A 369 -6.64 11.49 -23.63
CA TRP A 369 -7.15 10.13 -23.85
C TRP A 369 -7.39 9.82 -25.33
N GLN A 370 -7.04 8.60 -25.74
CA GLN A 370 -7.31 8.07 -27.06
C GLN A 370 -8.25 6.86 -26.95
N VAL A 371 -9.33 6.86 -27.73
CA VAL A 371 -10.21 5.70 -27.88
C VAL A 371 -9.49 4.64 -28.70
N VAL A 372 -9.22 3.49 -28.08
CA VAL A 372 -8.68 2.30 -28.74
C VAL A 372 -9.80 1.49 -29.36
N ASP A 373 -10.91 1.38 -28.64
CA ASP A 373 -12.02 0.51 -29.00
C ASP A 373 -13.29 0.92 -28.24
N GLN A 374 -14.44 0.69 -28.86
CA GLN A 374 -15.76 0.91 -28.24
C GLN A 374 -16.72 -0.14 -28.79
N ARG A 375 -17.44 -0.82 -27.90
CA ARG A 375 -18.39 -1.87 -28.29
C ARG A 375 -19.52 -2.03 -27.29
N ALA A 376 -20.67 -2.45 -27.80
CA ALA A 376 -21.78 -2.92 -26.97
C ALA A 376 -21.50 -4.36 -26.49
N ARG A 377 -21.76 -4.61 -25.21
CA ARG A 377 -21.62 -5.85 -24.46
C ARG A 377 -22.84 -6.10 -23.55
N PRO A 378 -24.07 -6.16 -24.12
CA PRO A 378 -25.27 -6.49 -23.34
C PRO A 378 -25.26 -7.93 -22.80
N ASP A 379 -24.31 -8.75 -23.27
CA ASP A 379 -24.05 -10.11 -22.79
C ASP A 379 -23.29 -10.14 -21.44
N LEU A 380 -22.60 -9.06 -21.05
CA LEU A 380 -21.92 -9.02 -19.77
C LEU A 380 -22.94 -8.80 -18.63
N PRO A 381 -22.94 -9.65 -17.57
CA PRO A 381 -23.87 -9.50 -16.45
C PRO A 381 -23.65 -8.17 -15.71
N PRO A 382 -24.61 -7.71 -14.88
CA PRO A 382 -24.46 -6.45 -14.15
C PRO A 382 -23.22 -6.39 -13.25
N THR A 383 -22.84 -7.52 -12.64
CA THR A 383 -21.61 -7.66 -11.84
C THR A 383 -20.57 -8.45 -12.62
N VAL A 384 -19.39 -7.87 -12.80
CA VAL A 384 -18.26 -8.43 -13.57
C VAL A 384 -16.99 -8.49 -12.73
N ALA A 385 -16.05 -9.34 -13.13
CA ALA A 385 -14.68 -9.33 -12.63
C ALA A 385 -13.85 -8.31 -13.43
N VAL A 386 -13.29 -7.31 -12.76
CA VAL A 386 -12.48 -6.26 -13.39
C VAL A 386 -11.09 -6.18 -12.76
N GLY A 387 -10.05 -5.99 -13.56
CA GLY A 387 -8.71 -5.80 -13.02
C GLY A 387 -7.55 -6.05 -13.98
N PRO A 388 -6.31 -6.06 -13.46
CA PRO A 388 -5.09 -6.35 -14.20
C PRO A 388 -5.08 -7.74 -14.84
N VAL A 389 -4.49 -7.81 -16.04
CA VAL A 389 -4.26 -9.06 -16.77
C VAL A 389 -2.88 -9.03 -17.41
N ALA A 390 -2.11 -10.10 -17.27
CA ALA A 390 -0.87 -10.32 -18.01
C ALA A 390 -0.81 -11.77 -18.47
N TYR A 391 -0.36 -12.00 -19.70
CA TYR A 391 -0.22 -13.37 -20.21
C TYR A 391 0.82 -13.49 -21.32
N GLY A 392 1.29 -14.72 -21.51
CA GLY A 392 2.19 -15.13 -22.59
C GLY A 392 1.66 -16.36 -23.30
N TRP A 393 0.96 -16.17 -24.41
CA TRP A 393 0.46 -17.27 -25.22
C TRP A 393 1.57 -17.82 -26.12
N HIS A 394 1.63 -19.14 -26.34
CA HIS A 394 2.56 -19.91 -27.20
C HIS A 394 3.60 -20.75 -26.42
N ASP A 395 4.30 -21.65 -27.14
CA ASP A 395 5.19 -22.71 -26.65
C ASP A 395 6.52 -22.25 -26.02
N THR A 396 6.68 -20.95 -25.75
CA THR A 396 7.90 -20.39 -25.16
C THR A 396 7.61 -19.78 -23.81
N THR A 397 8.59 -19.85 -22.90
CA THR A 397 8.49 -19.23 -21.57
C THR A 397 8.08 -17.77 -21.72
N PRO A 398 7.08 -17.29 -20.97
CA PRO A 398 6.72 -15.88 -21.04
C PRO A 398 7.89 -14.99 -20.58
N ASP A 399 8.33 -14.08 -21.45
CA ASP A 399 9.29 -13.02 -21.13
C ASP A 399 8.52 -11.70 -21.04
N LEU A 400 7.69 -11.60 -20.00
CA LEU A 400 6.80 -10.46 -19.76
C LEU A 400 6.78 -10.14 -18.27
N ARG A 401 7.03 -8.87 -17.97
CA ARG A 401 6.83 -8.28 -16.65
C ARG A 401 5.90 -7.09 -16.79
N ALA A 402 4.80 -7.10 -16.04
CA ALA A 402 3.83 -6.02 -16.04
C ALA A 402 3.73 -5.41 -14.64
N SER A 403 3.84 -4.09 -14.55
CA SER A 403 3.73 -3.34 -13.31
C SER A 403 2.54 -2.38 -13.39
N TYR A 404 1.68 -2.41 -12.37
CA TYR A 404 0.44 -1.64 -12.29
C TYR A 404 0.48 -0.73 -11.07
N VAL A 405 0.33 0.58 -11.28
CA VAL A 405 0.36 1.61 -10.23
C VAL A 405 -0.95 2.39 -10.22
N GLY A 406 -1.40 2.75 -9.02
CA GLY A 406 -2.54 3.66 -8.82
C GLY A 406 -3.82 3.14 -9.47
N LEU A 407 -4.13 1.86 -9.25
CA LEU A 407 -5.32 1.26 -9.82
C LEU A 407 -6.55 1.73 -9.06
N THR A 408 -7.50 2.37 -9.76
CA THR A 408 -8.77 2.82 -9.19
C THR A 408 -9.95 2.21 -9.94
N ILE A 409 -11.05 1.97 -9.23
CA ILE A 409 -12.36 1.62 -9.79
C ILE A 409 -13.36 2.64 -9.28
N GLU A 410 -13.94 3.42 -10.18
CA GLU A 410 -14.82 4.54 -9.84
C GLU A 410 -16.16 4.42 -10.56
N PRO A 411 -17.28 4.83 -9.94
CA PRO A 411 -18.57 4.86 -10.62
C PRO A 411 -18.57 5.91 -11.74
N VAL A 412 -19.28 5.60 -12.84
CA VAL A 412 -19.56 6.57 -13.91
C VAL A 412 -21.05 6.55 -14.25
N GLU A 413 -21.59 7.68 -14.73
CA GLU A 413 -22.99 7.76 -15.17
C GLU A 413 -23.10 7.53 -16.69
N THR A 414 -22.15 8.07 -17.44
CA THR A 414 -22.15 8.09 -18.91
C THR A 414 -20.78 7.78 -19.50
N LEU A 415 -20.73 7.48 -20.80
CA LEU A 415 -19.45 7.33 -21.50
C LEU A 415 -18.64 8.63 -21.58
N VAL A 416 -19.28 9.80 -21.41
CA VAL A 416 -18.56 11.08 -21.42
C VAL A 416 -17.67 11.20 -20.18
N ASP A 417 -18.14 10.67 -19.04
CA ASP A 417 -17.38 10.65 -17.79
C ASP A 417 -16.12 9.79 -17.92
N CYS A 418 -16.12 8.79 -18.81
CA CYS A 418 -14.93 8.00 -19.09
C CYS A 418 -13.79 8.83 -19.70
N LEU A 419 -14.08 9.99 -20.30
CA LEU A 419 -13.10 10.85 -20.98
C LEU A 419 -12.60 12.00 -20.10
N SER A 420 -13.16 12.21 -18.90
CA SER A 420 -12.66 13.23 -17.97
C SER A 420 -11.40 12.75 -17.24
N ASP A 421 -10.55 13.69 -16.84
CA ASP A 421 -9.38 13.41 -16.01
C ASP A 421 -9.73 13.13 -14.57
#